data_AF-A0A3N5IPJ4-F1
#
_entry.id   AF-A0A3N5IPJ4-F1
#
_cell.length_a   1.000
_cell.length_b   1.000
_cell.length_c   1.000
_cell.angle_alpha   90.00
_cell.angle_beta   90.00
_cell.angle_gamma   90.00
#
_symmetry.space_group_name_H-M   'P 1'
#
loop_
_entity.id
_entity.type
_entity.pdbx_description
1 polymer ?
#
loop_
_entity_poly.entity_id
_entity_poly.type
_entity_poly.pdbx_seq_one_letter_code
_entity_poly.pdbx_strand_id
1 'polypeptide(L)'
;KHRFLRIIFSLQMLDGDSTDYMFLDLDFNSEEQDSSKRLEIARLIRKKHPGTQVVGICDFKDKSITERAAGHGIDKVVTRPIKNRELLEAID
;
A
#
# COMPACT_ATOMS: atom_id res chain seq x y z
N LYS A 1 -20.96 5.16 -1.14
CA LYS A 1 -20.43 6.38 -1.82
C LYS A 1 -18.92 6.35 -1.63
N HIS A 2 -18.22 5.51 -2.39
CA HIS A 2 -16.78 5.26 -2.20
C HIS A 2 -16.00 6.47 -2.69
N ARG A 3 -15.22 7.10 -1.80
CA ARG A 3 -14.32 8.20 -2.15
C ARG A 3 -13.04 7.58 -2.71
N PHE A 4 -12.75 7.81 -3.98
CA PHE A 4 -11.57 7.30 -4.66
C PHE A 4 -10.29 8.01 -4.21
N LEU A 5 -9.22 7.23 -4.04
CA LEU A 5 -7.97 7.64 -3.42
C LEU A 5 -6.99 8.29 -4.42
N ARG A 6 -6.32 9.33 -3.91
CA ARG A 6 -5.25 10.11 -4.53
C ARG A 6 -3.94 9.31 -4.48
N ILE A 7 -3.29 9.13 -5.63
CA ILE A 7 -2.04 8.36 -5.78
C ILE A 7 -0.85 9.22 -5.31
N ILE A 8 -0.28 8.82 -4.16
CA ILE A 8 1.04 9.07 -3.53
C ILE A 8 1.39 10.45 -2.90
N PHE A 9 1.97 10.33 -1.69
CA PHE A 9 2.80 11.22 -0.84
C PHE A 9 2.12 12.32 -0.02
N SER A 10 1.80 12.00 1.25
CA SER A 10 2.31 12.66 2.46
C SER A 10 1.53 12.19 3.70
N LEU A 11 2.22 11.76 4.76
CA LEU A 11 1.64 11.49 6.09
C LEU A 11 0.81 12.67 6.64
N GLN A 12 1.05 13.88 6.13
CA GLN A 12 0.31 15.10 6.45
C GLN A 12 -1.11 15.15 5.86
N MET A 13 -1.42 14.42 4.77
CA MET A 13 -2.78 14.40 4.23
C MET A 13 -3.73 13.49 5.04
N LEU A 14 -3.20 12.66 5.93
CA LEU A 14 -3.98 11.76 6.78
C LEU A 14 -4.64 12.44 7.98
N ASP A 15 -4.27 13.70 8.26
CA ASP A 15 -4.84 14.45 9.38
C ASP A 15 -6.20 15.10 9.02
N GLY A 16 -6.70 14.92 7.78
CA GLY A 16 -7.85 15.66 7.24
C GLY A 16 -9.16 14.91 6.97
N ASP A 17 -9.19 13.58 6.87
CA ASP A 17 -10.43 12.80 6.68
C ASP A 17 -10.13 11.30 6.91
N SER A 18 -11.10 10.54 7.44
CA SER A 18 -10.98 9.08 7.56
C SER A 18 -10.79 8.46 6.17
N THR A 19 -9.72 7.71 5.99
CA THR A 19 -9.37 7.08 4.71
C THR A 19 -9.60 5.58 4.79
N ASP A 20 -10.48 5.05 3.94
CA ASP A 20 -10.80 3.62 3.93
C ASP A 20 -9.67 2.76 3.34
N TYR A 21 -8.95 3.28 2.34
CA TYR A 21 -7.90 2.56 1.61
C TYR A 21 -6.64 3.41 1.46
N MET A 22 -5.46 2.80 1.50
CA MET A 22 -4.20 3.45 1.20
C MET A 22 -3.38 2.60 0.23
N PHE A 23 -3.00 3.18 -0.90
CA PHE A 23 -2.10 2.52 -1.84
C PHE A 23 -0.65 2.92 -1.56
N LEU A 24 0.18 1.93 -1.22
CA LEU A 24 1.60 2.10 -0.91
C LEU A 24 2.45 1.53 -2.04
N ASP A 25 3.26 2.36 -2.68
CA ASP A 25 4.24 1.89 -3.65
C ASP A 25 5.40 1.21 -2.92
N LEU A 26 5.53 -0.09 -3.12
CA LEU A 26 6.57 -0.91 -2.51
C LEU A 26 7.88 -0.88 -3.32
N ASP A 27 7.90 -0.28 -4.51
CA ASP A 27 9.10 -0.19 -5.36
C ASP A 27 9.70 1.22 -5.44
N PHE A 28 9.14 2.20 -4.73
CA PHE A 28 9.62 3.58 -4.79
C PHE A 28 11.08 3.65 -4.27
N ASN A 29 12.00 4.05 -5.15
CA ASN A 29 13.47 4.04 -5.01
C ASN A 29 14.15 2.65 -5.03
N SER A 30 14.27 2.09 -6.25
CA SER A 30 14.96 0.83 -6.55
C SER A 30 16.45 0.75 -6.22
N GLU A 31 17.05 1.82 -5.67
CA GLU A 31 18.49 1.86 -5.33
C GLU A 31 18.80 1.47 -3.88
N GLU A 32 17.82 1.53 -2.95
CA GLU A 32 18.03 1.08 -1.56
C GLU A 32 17.48 -0.33 -1.32
N GLN A 33 18.40 -1.25 -1.02
CA GLN A 33 18.14 -2.68 -0.80
C GLN A 33 17.24 -3.00 0.40
N ASP A 34 16.86 -2.02 1.23
CA ASP A 34 16.13 -2.28 2.46
C ASP A 34 14.60 -2.30 2.25
N SER A 35 14.13 -3.37 1.63
CA SER A 35 12.71 -3.75 1.54
C SER A 35 12.00 -3.75 2.89
N SER A 36 12.73 -3.91 4.00
CA SER A 36 12.15 -4.01 5.35
C SER A 36 11.61 -2.67 5.85
N LYS A 37 12.30 -1.56 5.57
CA LYS A 37 11.83 -0.21 5.92
C LYS A 37 10.55 0.18 5.20
N ARG A 38 10.40 -0.27 3.95
CA ARG A 38 9.20 -0.01 3.13
C ARG A 38 7.97 -0.69 3.71
N LEU A 39 8.13 -1.94 4.11
CA LEU A 39 7.08 -2.68 4.81
C LEU A 39 6.79 -2.10 6.20
N GLU A 40 7.80 -1.56 6.88
CA GLU A 40 7.61 -0.89 8.18
C GLU A 40 6.69 0.35 8.09
N ILE A 41 6.70 1.07 6.96
CA ILE A 41 5.76 2.18 6.73
C ILE A 41 4.30 1.70 6.81
N ALA A 42 3.97 0.54 6.23
CA ALA A 42 2.62 -0.04 6.33
C ALA A 42 2.20 -0.29 7.78
N ARG A 43 3.13 -0.79 8.61
CA ARG A 43 2.92 -1.00 10.04
C ARG A 43 2.68 0.32 10.78
N LEU A 44 3.41 1.38 10.45
CA LEU A 44 3.23 2.71 11.03
C LEU A 44 1.87 3.32 10.65
N ILE A 45 1.47 3.20 9.38
CA ILE A 45 0.16 3.62 8.89
C ILE A 45 -0.94 2.90 9.67
N ARG A 46 -0.85 1.58 9.80
CA ARG A 46 -1.84 0.77 10.54
C ARG A 46 -1.94 1.15 12.01
N LYS A 47 -0.81 1.48 12.64
CA LYS A 47 -0.80 1.97 14.03
C LYS A 47 -1.49 3.34 14.18
N LYS A 48 -1.31 4.25 13.22
CA LYS A 48 -1.90 5.60 13.24
C LYS A 48 -3.37 5.60 12.79
N HIS A 49 -3.71 4.73 11.85
CA HIS A 49 -5.03 4.63 11.20
C HIS A 49 -5.49 3.16 11.14
N PRO A 50 -5.96 2.59 12.27
CA PRO A 50 -6.30 1.17 12.36
C PRO A 50 -7.49 0.75 11.48
N GLY A 51 -8.32 1.71 11.03
CA GLY A 51 -9.43 1.47 10.12
C GLY A 51 -9.08 1.55 8.63
N THR A 52 -7.85 1.92 8.28
CA THR A 52 -7.41 2.05 6.89
C THR A 52 -6.88 0.72 6.37
N GLN A 53 -7.43 0.24 5.26
CA GLN A 53 -6.88 -0.89 4.52
C GLN A 53 -5.66 -0.44 3.71
N VAL A 54 -4.55 -1.16 3.83
CA VAL A 54 -3.30 -0.85 3.12
C VAL A 54 -3.14 -1.81 1.96
N VAL A 55 -3.10 -1.28 0.75
CA VAL A 55 -2.87 -2.00 -0.50
C VAL A 55 -1.46 -1.71 -0.99
N GLY A 56 -0.61 -2.73 -1.04
CA GLY A 56 0.72 -2.63 -1.60
C GLY A 56 0.68 -2.65 -3.13
N ILE A 57 1.55 -1.87 -3.78
CA ILE A 57 1.77 -1.91 -5.22
C ILE A 57 3.22 -2.29 -5.47
N CYS A 58 3.47 -3.37 -6.21
CA CYS A 58 4.83 -3.75 -6.61
C CYS A 58 4.90 -4.23 -8.07
N ASP A 59 6.09 -4.43 -8.62
CA ASP A 59 6.30 -5.08 -9.90
C ASP A 59 6.13 -6.60 -9.79
N PHE A 60 5.54 -7.22 -10.82
CA PHE A 60 5.26 -8.67 -10.88
C PHE A 60 6.49 -9.58 -10.61
N LYS A 61 7.70 -9.03 -10.72
CA LYS A 61 8.95 -9.79 -10.57
C LYS A 61 9.33 -10.07 -9.11
N ASP A 62 8.71 -9.43 -8.12
CA ASP A 62 9.09 -9.58 -6.71
C ASP A 62 8.07 -10.39 -5.87
N LYS A 63 8.20 -11.72 -5.97
CA LYS A 63 7.41 -12.66 -5.13
C LYS A 63 7.74 -12.53 -3.64
N SER A 64 8.98 -12.14 -3.31
CA SER A 64 9.46 -12.07 -1.93
C SER A 64 8.75 -10.95 -1.14
N ILE A 65 8.47 -9.84 -1.81
CA ILE A 65 7.71 -8.72 -1.22
C ILE A 65 6.27 -9.15 -0.90
N THR A 66 5.64 -9.92 -1.79
CA THR A 66 4.25 -10.36 -1.61
C THR A 66 4.09 -11.26 -0.39
N GLU A 67 5.04 -12.18 -0.17
CA GLU A 67 5.05 -13.08 0.99
C GLU A 67 5.27 -12.34 2.32
N ARG A 68 6.09 -11.28 2.30
CA ARG A 68 6.40 -10.50 3.50
C ARG A 68 5.34 -9.44 3.82
N ALA A 69 4.62 -8.95 2.82
CA ALA A 69 3.67 -7.84 2.94
C ALA A 69 2.61 -8.04 4.03
N ALA A 70 2.01 -9.24 4.10
CA ALA A 70 0.98 -9.56 5.08
C ALA A 70 1.47 -9.39 6.53
N GLY A 71 2.71 -9.78 6.83
CA GLY A 71 3.31 -9.66 8.17
C GLY A 71 3.54 -8.22 8.64
N HIS A 72 3.41 -7.26 7.75
CA HIS A 72 3.66 -5.84 8.01
C HIS A 72 2.40 -4.97 7.95
N GLY A 73 1.21 -5.58 7.88
CA GLY A 73 -0.04 -4.84 7.83
C GLY A 73 -0.31 -4.25 6.45
N ILE A 74 -0.04 -5.03 5.41
CA ILE A 74 -0.56 -4.83 4.05
C ILE A 74 -1.64 -5.89 3.83
N ASP A 75 -2.86 -5.48 3.51
CA ASP A 75 -4.00 -6.39 3.38
C ASP A 75 -4.06 -7.07 2.02
N LYS A 76 -3.70 -6.33 0.97
CA LYS A 76 -3.70 -6.81 -0.42
C LYS A 76 -2.47 -6.27 -1.15
N VAL A 77 -2.00 -7.00 -2.15
CA VAL A 77 -0.91 -6.55 -3.04
C VAL A 77 -1.42 -6.59 -4.48
N VAL A 78 -1.19 -5.51 -5.21
CA VAL A 78 -1.48 -5.39 -6.63
C VAL A 78 -0.15 -5.29 -7.37
N THR A 79 -0.03 -6.03 -8.47
CA THR A 79 1.21 -6.05 -9.26
C THR A 79 1.10 -5.20 -10.52
N ARG A 80 2.18 -4.53 -10.90
CA ARG A 80 2.29 -3.81 -12.18
C ARG A 80 2.54 -4.79 -13.33
N PRO A 81 2.00 -4.53 -14.54
CA PRO A 81 1.13 -3.40 -14.88
C PRO A 81 -0.29 -3.55 -14.33
N ILE A 82 -0.81 -2.50 -13.70
CA ILE A 82 -2.10 -2.55 -12.98
C ILE A 82 -3.26 -2.27 -13.94
N LYS A 83 -4.25 -3.16 -13.98
CA LYS A 83 -5.52 -3.01 -14.69
C LYS A 83 -6.61 -2.50 -13.75
N ASN A 84 -7.59 -1.78 -14.28
CA ASN A 84 -8.74 -1.27 -13.50
C ASN A 84 -9.45 -2.36 -12.69
N ARG A 85 -9.57 -3.57 -13.26
CA ARG A 85 -10.18 -4.71 -12.56
C ARG A 85 -9.41 -5.09 -11.29
N GLU A 86 -8.08 -5.08 -11.35
CA GLU A 86 -7.22 -5.45 -10.22
C GLU A 86 -7.28 -4.39 -9.09
N LEU A 87 -7.44 -3.11 -9.44
CA LEU A 87 -7.72 -2.05 -8.46
C LEU A 87 -9.09 -2.21 -7.82
N LEU A 88 -10.12 -2.56 -8.60
CA LEU A 88 -11.47 -2.79 -8.08
C LEU A 88 -11.51 -3.99 -7.14
N GLU A 89 -10.90 -5.12 -7.54
CA GLU A 89 -10.75 -6.31 -6.67
C GLU A 89 -9.98 -5.99 -5.38
N ALA A 90 -9.05 -5.03 -5.41
CA ALA A 90 -8.33 -4.60 -4.22
C ALA A 90 -9.19 -3.78 -3.25
N ILE A 91 -10.20 -3.06 -3.73
CA ILE A 91 -11.05 -2.19 -2.89
C ILE A 91 -12.46 -2.72 -2.64
N ASP A 92 -12.83 -3.87 -3.21
CA ASP A 92 -14.05 -4.62 -2.89
C ASP A 92 -13.84 -5.46 -1.61
#